data_AF-A0A952S232-F1
#
_entry.id   AF-A0A952S232-F1
#
_cell.length_a   1.000
_cell.length_b   1.000
_cell.length_c   1.000
_cell.angle_alpha   90.00
_cell.angle_beta   90.00
_cell.angle_gamma   90.00
#
_symmetry.space_group_name_H-M   'P 1'
#
loop_
_entity.id
_entity.type
_entity.pdbx_description
1 polymer ?
#
loop_
_entity_poly.entity_id
_entity_poly.type
_entity_poly.pdbx_seq_one_letter_code
_entity_poly.pdbx_strand_id
1 'polypeptide(L)'
;MTEDQILQLFRDRDALLDGHFVLASGLHSPTYLQCALALQYPADAARFAQMTADKYLDAGIETVASPAIGGLVFGYAVAAALNVRFIWTERQNGIMTLRRGFAVKQGERILVAEDVMTTGGTTRECIETLTALGADVIGATTIIDRSNGTADVGVPHTSLVTLDIPTYPPPHCPMCERGEPTEKPGSKTSNTK
;
A
#
# COMPACT_ATOMS: atom_id res chain seq x y z
N MET A 1 9.55 -14.64 -5.18
CA MET A 1 8.22 -15.24 -5.44
C MET A 1 7.71 -14.72 -6.77
N THR A 2 6.89 -15.48 -7.50
CA THR A 2 6.15 -14.97 -8.67
C THR A 2 4.92 -14.19 -8.22
N GLU A 3 4.29 -13.44 -9.12
CA GLU A 3 3.04 -12.73 -8.82
C GLU A 3 1.93 -13.69 -8.33
N ASP A 4 1.76 -14.82 -9.01
CA ASP A 4 0.78 -15.85 -8.62
C ASP A 4 1.01 -16.39 -7.20
N GLN A 5 2.28 -16.57 -6.79
CA GLN A 5 2.62 -17.01 -5.44
C GLN A 5 2.28 -15.96 -4.39
N ILE A 6 2.45 -14.67 -4.71
CA ILE A 6 2.07 -13.57 -3.83
C ILE A 6 0.54 -13.54 -3.70
N LEU A 7 -0.19 -13.59 -4.83
CA LEU A 7 -1.66 -13.63 -4.82
C LEU A 7 -2.21 -14.83 -4.05
N GLN A 8 -1.59 -16.01 -4.20
CA GLN A 8 -1.98 -17.19 -3.44
C GLN A 8 -1.74 -17.00 -1.94
N LEU A 9 -0.59 -16.45 -1.54
CA LEU A 9 -0.32 -16.13 -0.14
C LEU A 9 -1.37 -15.17 0.41
N PHE A 10 -1.76 -14.13 -0.34
CA PHE A 10 -2.83 -13.23 0.08
C PHE A 10 -4.17 -13.96 0.27
N ARG A 11 -4.53 -14.90 -0.62
CA ARG A 11 -5.73 -15.74 -0.43
C ARG A 11 -5.63 -16.62 0.82
N ASP A 12 -4.47 -17.25 1.05
CA ASP A 12 -4.22 -18.09 2.22
C ASP A 12 -4.27 -17.31 3.55
N ARG A 13 -4.15 -15.97 3.50
CA ARG A 13 -4.27 -15.06 4.66
C ARG A 13 -5.63 -14.38 4.77
N ASP A 14 -6.61 -14.78 3.95
CA ASP A 14 -7.89 -14.07 3.80
C ASP A 14 -7.72 -12.58 3.45
N ALA A 15 -6.54 -12.21 2.92
CA ALA A 15 -6.17 -10.86 2.54
C ALA A 15 -6.61 -10.52 1.11
N LEU A 16 -6.95 -11.52 0.30
CA LEU A 16 -7.55 -11.40 -1.01
C LEU A 16 -8.73 -12.37 -1.11
N LEU A 17 -9.94 -11.84 -1.25
CA LEU A 17 -11.18 -12.62 -1.27
C LEU A 17 -11.95 -12.35 -2.56
N ASP A 18 -12.60 -13.37 -3.09
CA ASP A 18 -13.52 -13.30 -4.23
C ASP A 18 -14.97 -13.43 -3.73
N GLY A 19 -15.89 -12.60 -4.23
CA GLY A 19 -17.26 -12.52 -3.74
C GLY A 19 -17.96 -11.26 -4.23
N HIS A 20 -18.91 -10.74 -3.44
CA HIS A 20 -19.61 -9.49 -3.76
C HIS A 20 -19.51 -8.55 -2.55
N PHE A 21 -18.58 -7.60 -2.61
CA PHE A 21 -18.22 -6.78 -1.47
C PHE A 21 -18.67 -5.33 -1.61
N VAL A 22 -19.15 -4.73 -0.52
CA VAL A 22 -19.40 -3.30 -0.40
C VAL A 22 -18.19 -2.63 0.26
N LEU A 23 -17.48 -1.80 -0.49
CA LEU A 23 -16.29 -1.08 -0.05
C LEU A 23 -16.65 0.11 0.86
N ALA A 24 -15.65 0.67 1.54
CA ALA A 24 -15.84 1.85 2.40
C ALA A 24 -16.38 3.07 1.63
N SER A 25 -16.11 3.18 0.32
CA SER A 25 -16.66 4.21 -0.57
C SER A 25 -18.14 4.01 -0.92
N GLY A 26 -18.73 2.86 -0.55
CA GLY A 26 -20.07 2.45 -0.99
C GLY A 26 -20.10 1.81 -2.37
N LEU A 27 -18.97 1.74 -3.08
CA LEU A 27 -18.86 1.01 -4.33
C LEU A 27 -18.83 -0.51 -4.08
N HIS A 28 -19.30 -1.27 -5.06
CA HIS A 28 -19.34 -2.72 -5.04
C HIS A 28 -18.14 -3.28 -5.82
N SER A 29 -17.57 -4.40 -5.35
CA SER A 29 -16.38 -5.01 -5.93
C SER A 29 -16.48 -6.54 -5.91
N PRO A 30 -16.05 -7.25 -6.97
CA PRO A 30 -15.99 -8.70 -6.98
C PRO A 30 -14.87 -9.25 -6.09
N THR A 31 -13.95 -8.38 -5.68
CA THR A 31 -12.75 -8.74 -4.93
C THR A 31 -12.56 -7.79 -3.76
N TYR A 32 -12.18 -8.34 -2.61
CA TYR A 32 -11.77 -7.57 -1.43
C TYR A 32 -10.29 -7.82 -1.16
N LEU A 33 -9.53 -6.74 -0.98
CA LEU A 33 -8.10 -6.77 -0.68
C LEU A 33 -7.83 -6.03 0.64
N GLN A 34 -7.12 -6.69 1.56
CA GLN A 34 -6.72 -6.12 2.86
C GLN A 34 -5.28 -6.53 3.19
N CYS A 35 -4.31 -5.72 2.75
CA CYS A 35 -2.88 -6.00 2.95
C CYS A 35 -2.50 -6.17 4.43
N ALA A 36 -3.20 -5.51 5.36
CA ALA A 36 -2.96 -5.68 6.80
C ALA A 36 -3.09 -7.13 7.29
N LEU A 37 -3.98 -7.94 6.68
CA LEU A 37 -4.15 -9.35 7.04
C LEU A 37 -2.96 -10.21 6.62
N ALA A 38 -2.28 -9.87 5.52
CA ALA A 38 -1.03 -10.52 5.13
C ALA A 38 0.16 -9.98 5.96
N LEU A 39 0.21 -8.66 6.15
CA LEU A 39 1.32 -7.98 6.81
C LEU A 39 1.36 -8.16 8.33
N GLN A 40 0.28 -8.64 8.97
CA GLN A 40 0.31 -9.01 10.39
C GLN A 40 1.26 -10.19 10.68
N TYR A 41 1.66 -10.95 9.66
CA TYR A 41 2.63 -12.04 9.77
C TYR A 41 4.04 -11.52 9.41
N PRO A 42 4.95 -11.37 10.38
CA PRO A 42 6.25 -10.74 10.13
C PRO A 42 7.10 -11.47 9.07
N ALA A 43 6.97 -12.79 8.97
CA ALA A 43 7.67 -13.57 7.95
C ALA A 43 7.21 -13.25 6.53
N ASP A 44 5.92 -12.96 6.34
CA ASP A 44 5.37 -12.60 5.03
C ASP A 44 5.76 -11.16 4.68
N ALA A 45 5.68 -10.23 5.64
CA ALA A 45 6.20 -8.87 5.48
C ALA A 45 7.70 -8.84 5.11
N ALA A 46 8.53 -9.64 5.80
CA ALA A 46 9.95 -9.74 5.53
C ALA A 46 10.26 -10.30 4.12
N ARG A 47 9.47 -11.27 3.64
CA ARG A 47 9.62 -11.81 2.28
C ARG A 47 9.34 -10.76 1.22
N PHE A 48 8.23 -10.03 1.34
CA PHE A 48 7.91 -8.94 0.42
C PHE A 48 8.96 -7.84 0.47
N ALA A 49 9.40 -7.47 1.67
CA ALA A 49 10.44 -6.48 1.87
C ALA A 49 11.77 -6.86 1.21
N GLN A 50 12.21 -8.12 1.34
CA GLN A 50 13.43 -8.59 0.69
C GLN A 50 13.32 -8.51 -0.84
N MET A 51 12.19 -8.98 -1.39
CA MET A 51 11.94 -8.90 -2.84
C MET A 51 11.94 -7.46 -3.37
N THR A 52 11.45 -6.52 -2.58
CA THR A 52 11.51 -5.09 -2.90
C THR A 52 12.94 -4.58 -2.78
N ALA A 53 13.63 -4.85 -1.67
CA ALA A 53 15.00 -4.39 -1.42
C ALA A 53 15.97 -4.82 -2.52
N ASP A 54 15.84 -6.05 -3.02
CA ASP A 54 16.65 -6.59 -4.12
C ASP A 54 16.58 -5.72 -5.39
N LYS A 55 15.47 -5.00 -5.63
CA LYS A 55 15.31 -4.07 -6.77
C LYS A 55 16.02 -2.72 -6.59
N TYR A 56 16.43 -2.39 -5.36
CA TYR A 56 16.95 -1.07 -4.98
C TYR A 56 18.37 -1.11 -4.39
N LEU A 57 19.06 -2.27 -4.41
CA LEU A 57 20.40 -2.43 -3.82
C LEU A 57 21.41 -1.37 -4.32
N ASP A 58 21.39 -1.07 -5.62
CA ASP A 58 22.31 -0.11 -6.24
C ASP A 58 21.73 1.31 -6.36
N ALA A 59 20.52 1.55 -5.81
CA ALA A 59 19.85 2.84 -5.93
C ALA A 59 20.35 3.88 -4.91
N GLY A 60 21.23 3.48 -3.98
CA GLY A 60 21.78 4.36 -2.95
C GLY A 60 20.71 4.94 -2.04
N ILE A 61 19.71 4.13 -1.66
CA ILE A 61 18.66 4.55 -0.74
C ILE A 61 19.27 4.78 0.64
N GLU A 62 18.99 5.93 1.25
CA GLU A 62 19.44 6.29 2.60
C GLU A 62 18.32 6.14 3.64
N THR A 63 17.07 6.26 3.18
CA THR A 63 15.87 6.23 4.02
C THR A 63 14.71 5.61 3.27
N VAL A 64 13.90 4.81 3.98
CA VAL A 64 12.57 4.44 3.52
C VAL A 64 11.54 5.28 4.26
N ALA A 65 10.56 5.81 3.52
CA ALA A 65 9.44 6.55 4.09
C ALA A 65 8.10 5.90 3.70
N SER A 66 7.09 6.06 4.55
CA SER A 66 5.72 5.63 4.23
C SER A 66 4.69 6.66 4.67
N PRO A 67 3.55 6.77 3.96
CA PRO A 67 2.37 7.40 4.52
C PRO A 67 1.74 6.50 5.60
N ALA A 68 1.44 7.07 6.77
CA ALA A 68 0.69 6.39 7.81
C ALA A 68 -0.80 6.29 7.43
N ILE A 69 -1.49 5.19 7.73
CA ILE A 69 -1.05 4.05 8.55
C ILE A 69 -0.68 2.82 7.69
N GLY A 70 -1.35 2.59 6.57
CA GLY A 70 -1.27 1.33 5.80
C GLY A 70 0.15 0.94 5.40
N GLY A 71 0.93 1.90 4.91
CA GLY A 71 2.31 1.66 4.46
C GLY A 71 3.31 1.34 5.58
N LEU A 72 3.00 1.55 6.86
CA LEU A 72 4.00 1.52 7.93
C LEU A 72 4.69 0.16 8.10
N VAL A 73 3.92 -0.92 8.10
CA VAL A 73 4.49 -2.27 8.33
C VAL A 73 5.39 -2.68 7.17
N PHE A 74 4.92 -2.46 5.94
CA PHE A 74 5.69 -2.79 4.75
C PHE A 74 6.92 -1.90 4.62
N GLY A 75 6.77 -0.58 4.75
CA GLY A 75 7.89 0.36 4.68
C GLY A 75 8.95 0.12 5.74
N TYR A 76 8.55 -0.17 6.98
CA TYR A 76 9.49 -0.53 8.04
C TYR A 76 10.26 -1.81 7.69
N ALA A 77 9.57 -2.84 7.16
CA ALA A 77 10.20 -4.08 6.74
C ALA A 77 11.18 -3.87 5.57
N VAL A 78 10.83 -3.02 4.58
CA VAL A 78 11.72 -2.66 3.47
C VAL A 78 12.95 -1.92 3.98
N ALA A 79 12.79 -0.97 4.91
CA ALA A 79 13.92 -0.26 5.53
C ALA A 79 14.85 -1.23 6.27
N ALA A 80 14.28 -2.20 6.99
CA ALA A 80 15.05 -3.23 7.67
C ALA A 80 15.82 -4.13 6.67
N ALA A 81 15.20 -4.52 5.56
CA ALA A 81 15.85 -5.33 4.51
C ALA A 81 16.99 -4.56 3.79
N LEU A 82 16.83 -3.26 3.57
CA LEU A 82 17.87 -2.38 3.03
C LEU A 82 18.91 -1.93 4.09
N ASN A 83 18.66 -2.22 5.37
CA ASN A 83 19.45 -1.75 6.50
C ASN A 83 19.62 -0.22 6.54
N VAL A 84 18.51 0.50 6.36
CA VAL A 84 18.44 1.97 6.38
C VAL A 84 17.40 2.46 7.39
N ARG A 85 17.42 3.76 7.69
CA ARG A 85 16.43 4.33 8.62
C ARG A 85 15.03 4.34 8.00
N PHE A 86 14.02 4.22 8.86
CA PHE A 86 12.61 4.33 8.50
C PHE A 86 12.00 5.59 9.11
N ILE A 87 11.20 6.32 8.32
CA ILE A 87 10.36 7.43 8.79
C ILE A 87 8.96 7.32 8.18
N TRP A 88 8.02 8.13 8.67
CA TRP A 88 6.70 8.20 8.05
C TRP A 88 6.11 9.59 8.15
N THR A 89 5.26 9.90 7.18
CA THR A 89 4.37 11.06 7.22
C THR A 89 3.01 10.63 7.78
N GLU A 90 2.29 11.55 8.39
CA GLU A 90 0.94 11.31 8.91
C GLU A 90 0.06 12.53 8.68
N ARG A 91 -1.26 12.33 8.59
CA ARG A 91 -2.19 13.46 8.44
C ARG A 91 -2.33 14.22 9.76
N GLN A 92 -2.07 15.52 9.70
CA GLN A 92 -2.39 16.48 10.75
C GLN A 92 -3.40 17.49 10.19
N ASN A 93 -4.61 17.53 10.77
CA ASN A 93 -5.69 18.39 10.31
C ASN A 93 -5.98 18.24 8.80
N GLY A 94 -5.92 17.00 8.30
CA GLY A 94 -6.15 16.68 6.89
C GLY A 94 -4.94 16.88 5.98
N ILE A 95 -3.84 17.47 6.45
CA ILE A 95 -2.63 17.74 5.65
C ILE A 95 -1.58 16.67 5.96
N MET A 96 -0.96 16.09 4.93
CA MET A 96 0.16 15.17 5.09
C MET A 96 1.39 15.91 5.65
N THR A 97 1.96 15.42 6.74
CA THR A 97 3.05 16.11 7.44
C THR A 97 4.09 15.13 7.99
N LEU A 98 5.38 15.49 7.93
CA LEU A 98 6.44 14.77 8.64
C LEU A 98 6.46 15.18 10.12
N ARG A 99 6.29 14.23 11.04
CA ARG A 99 6.17 14.50 12.48
C ARG A 99 7.18 13.66 13.28
N ARG A 100 6.92 13.48 14.58
CA ARG A 100 7.71 12.64 15.51
C ARG A 100 9.16 13.07 15.75
N GLY A 101 9.52 14.29 15.33
CA GLY A 101 10.89 14.80 15.42
C GLY A 101 11.80 14.28 14.31
N PHE A 102 11.25 13.65 13.27
CA PHE A 102 12.00 13.29 12.08
C PHE A 102 12.47 14.53 11.33
N ALA A 103 13.64 14.42 10.72
CA ALA A 103 14.19 15.40 9.82
C ALA A 103 14.63 14.72 8.52
N VAL A 104 14.68 15.52 7.46
CA VAL A 104 15.19 15.14 6.14
C VAL A 104 16.38 16.05 5.85
N LYS A 105 17.50 15.45 5.43
CA LYS A 105 18.67 16.23 4.99
C LYS A 105 18.45 16.66 3.54
N GLN A 106 19.06 17.78 3.15
CA GLN A 106 19.06 18.22 1.76
C GLN A 106 19.72 17.16 0.86
N GLY A 107 19.02 16.74 -0.20
CA GLY A 107 19.44 15.71 -1.14
C GLY A 107 19.36 14.28 -0.59
N GLU A 108 18.73 14.06 0.57
CA GLU A 108 18.61 12.72 1.13
C GLU A 108 17.79 11.81 0.23
N ARG A 109 18.37 10.66 -0.13
CA ARG A 109 17.79 9.73 -1.10
C ARG A 109 16.74 8.84 -0.44
N ILE A 110 15.46 9.09 -0.74
CA ILE A 110 14.34 8.40 -0.10
C ILE A 110 13.59 7.49 -1.08
N LEU A 111 13.29 6.27 -0.63
CA LEU A 111 12.32 5.37 -1.24
C LEU A 111 10.99 5.47 -0.47
N VAL A 112 9.89 5.77 -1.16
CA VAL A 112 8.56 5.74 -0.55
C VAL A 112 7.94 4.35 -0.72
N ALA A 113 7.51 3.72 0.36
CA ALA A 113 6.91 2.38 0.35
C ALA A 113 5.47 2.42 0.89
N GLU A 114 4.52 1.85 0.15
CA GLU A 114 3.11 1.71 0.56
C GLU A 114 2.63 0.27 0.33
N ASP A 115 1.72 -0.25 1.14
CA ASP A 115 1.28 -1.65 1.04
C ASP A 115 0.39 -1.92 -0.18
N VAL A 116 -0.45 -0.95 -0.56
CA VAL A 116 -1.28 -1.01 -1.76
C VAL A 116 -1.40 0.34 -2.46
N MET A 117 -1.15 0.36 -3.77
CA MET A 117 -1.40 1.52 -4.63
C MET A 117 -2.83 1.47 -5.17
N THR A 118 -3.61 2.55 -4.99
CA THR A 118 -4.95 2.70 -5.57
C THR A 118 -4.99 3.83 -6.58
N THR A 119 -5.32 5.05 -6.16
CA THR A 119 -5.20 6.26 -7.00
C THR A 119 -3.81 6.90 -6.90
N GLY A 120 -3.01 6.49 -5.91
CA GLY A 120 -1.70 7.07 -5.61
C GLY A 120 -1.71 8.43 -4.91
N GLY A 121 -2.89 9.01 -4.64
CA GLY A 121 -2.98 10.34 -4.02
C GLY A 121 -2.26 10.44 -2.65
N THR A 122 -2.39 9.42 -1.80
CA THR A 122 -1.75 9.43 -0.47
C THR A 122 -0.23 9.27 -0.56
N THR A 123 0.27 8.38 -1.42
CA THR A 123 1.70 8.27 -1.72
C THR A 123 2.24 9.57 -2.32
N ARG A 124 1.52 10.21 -3.26
CA ARG A 124 1.90 11.49 -3.84
C ARG A 124 2.05 12.59 -2.79
N GLU A 125 1.06 12.75 -1.90
CA GLU A 125 1.15 13.73 -0.81
C GLU A 125 2.36 13.48 0.11
N CYS A 126 2.70 12.21 0.37
CA CYS A 126 3.90 11.83 1.12
C CYS A 126 5.17 12.29 0.40
N ILE A 127 5.27 11.99 -0.90
CA ILE A 127 6.40 12.37 -1.75
C ILE A 127 6.56 13.90 -1.78
N GLU A 128 5.48 14.63 -2.03
CA GLU A 128 5.48 16.11 -2.06
C GLU A 128 5.94 16.69 -0.72
N THR A 129 5.48 16.12 0.41
CA THR A 129 5.91 16.52 1.75
C THR A 129 7.42 16.33 1.93
N LEU A 130 7.98 15.20 1.51
CA LEU A 130 9.41 14.89 1.66
C LEU A 130 10.27 15.74 0.72
N THR A 131 9.85 15.90 -0.54
CA THR A 131 10.52 16.75 -1.53
C THR A 131 10.53 18.21 -1.08
N ALA A 132 9.44 18.73 -0.51
CA ALA A 132 9.39 20.08 0.06
C ALA A 132 10.36 20.29 1.23
N LEU A 133 10.75 19.21 1.93
CA LEU A 133 11.77 19.22 2.98
C LEU A 133 13.20 19.03 2.43
N GLY A 134 13.35 18.89 1.10
CA GLY A 134 14.63 18.76 0.41
C GLY A 134 15.09 17.34 0.15
N ALA A 135 14.21 16.32 0.27
CA ALA A 135 14.54 14.96 -0.13
C ALA A 135 14.73 14.85 -1.66
N ASP A 136 15.61 13.95 -2.07
CA ASP A 136 15.65 13.37 -3.41
C ASP A 136 14.84 12.06 -3.39
N VAL A 137 13.56 12.12 -3.75
CA VAL A 137 12.70 10.93 -3.74
C VAL A 137 12.96 10.10 -4.99
N ILE A 138 13.65 8.98 -4.82
CA ILE A 138 14.17 8.14 -5.92
C ILE A 138 13.07 7.35 -6.61
N GLY A 139 12.02 7.00 -5.87
CA GLY A 139 10.88 6.28 -6.39
C GLY A 139 9.87 5.92 -5.30
N ALA A 140 8.80 5.27 -5.75
CA ALA A 140 7.79 4.66 -4.91
C ALA A 140 7.72 3.15 -5.18
N THR A 141 7.34 2.38 -4.17
CA THR A 141 7.15 0.93 -4.30
C THR A 141 5.95 0.43 -3.52
N THR A 142 5.26 -0.58 -4.06
CA THR A 142 4.13 -1.22 -3.40
C THR A 142 4.15 -2.74 -3.50
N ILE A 143 3.39 -3.43 -2.64
CA ILE A 143 3.15 -4.86 -2.80
C ILE A 143 2.15 -5.07 -3.94
N ILE A 144 0.97 -4.45 -3.85
CA ILE A 144 -0.11 -4.60 -4.83
C ILE A 144 -0.43 -3.25 -5.48
N ASP A 145 -0.37 -3.18 -6.80
CA ASP A 145 -0.86 -2.04 -7.58
C ASP A 145 -2.25 -2.31 -8.16
N ARG A 146 -3.25 -1.59 -7.63
CA ARG A 146 -4.64 -1.62 -8.12
C ARG A 146 -4.97 -0.55 -9.15
N SER A 147 -4.03 0.36 -9.43
CA SER A 147 -4.20 1.37 -10.46
C SER A 147 -4.02 0.83 -11.87
N ASN A 148 -3.60 -0.43 -12.00
CA ASN A 148 -3.19 -1.02 -13.27
C ASN A 148 -2.11 -0.17 -13.98
N GLY A 149 -1.14 0.34 -13.21
CA GLY A 149 -0.08 1.22 -13.70
C GLY A 149 -0.49 2.66 -14.04
N THR A 150 -1.74 3.06 -13.77
CA THR A 150 -2.23 4.42 -14.09
C THR A 150 -1.99 5.43 -12.98
N ALA A 151 -1.64 4.99 -11.77
CA ALA A 151 -1.32 5.90 -10.67
C ALA A 151 -0.03 6.65 -10.98
N ASP A 152 -0.15 7.94 -11.22
CA ASP A 152 0.97 8.85 -11.23
C ASP A 152 1.20 9.37 -9.80
N VAL A 153 2.43 9.23 -9.31
CA VAL A 153 2.88 9.73 -8.00
C VAL A 153 4.03 10.73 -8.14
N GLY A 154 4.37 11.14 -9.37
CA GLY A 154 5.42 12.13 -9.66
C GLY A 154 6.85 11.58 -9.68
N VAL A 155 7.05 10.30 -9.35
CA VAL A 155 8.34 9.60 -9.35
C VAL A 155 8.16 8.18 -9.92
N PRO A 156 9.24 7.48 -10.34
CA PRO A 156 9.14 6.09 -10.78
C PRO A 156 8.47 5.20 -9.73
N HIS A 157 7.51 4.38 -10.15
CA HIS A 157 6.76 3.47 -9.28
C HIS A 157 6.98 2.01 -9.70
N THR A 158 7.21 1.13 -8.72
CA THR A 158 7.27 -0.32 -8.96
C THR A 158 6.34 -1.09 -8.00
N SER A 159 5.74 -2.17 -8.47
CA SER A 159 4.95 -3.08 -7.64
C SER A 159 5.56 -4.48 -7.59
N LEU A 160 5.14 -5.30 -6.63
CA LEU A 160 5.38 -6.75 -6.67
C LEU A 160 4.31 -7.50 -7.47
N VAL A 161 3.08 -6.98 -7.49
CA VAL A 161 1.94 -7.50 -8.26
C VAL A 161 1.12 -6.33 -8.78
N THR A 162 0.60 -6.47 -10.00
CA THR A 162 -0.41 -5.55 -10.55
C THR A 162 -1.75 -6.28 -10.68
N LEU A 163 -2.82 -5.69 -10.15
CA LEU A 163 -4.13 -6.31 -10.07
C LEU A 163 -5.23 -5.30 -10.44
N ASP A 164 -5.88 -5.50 -11.58
CA ASP A 164 -7.05 -4.71 -11.95
C ASP A 164 -8.31 -5.26 -11.26
N ILE A 165 -8.81 -4.53 -10.26
CA ILE A 165 -10.07 -4.87 -9.57
C ILE A 165 -11.11 -3.80 -9.92
N PRO A 166 -12.14 -4.15 -10.71
CA PRO A 166 -13.19 -3.20 -11.07
C PRO A 166 -14.06 -2.87 -9.86
N THR A 167 -14.57 -1.64 -9.83
CA THR A 167 -15.56 -1.21 -8.85
C THR A 167 -16.80 -0.67 -9.55
N TYR A 168 -17.97 -0.98 -9.01
CA TYR A 168 -19.26 -0.62 -9.59
C TYR A 168 -20.07 0.22 -8.62
N PRO A 169 -20.72 1.32 -9.07
CA PRO A 169 -21.77 1.94 -8.28
C PRO A 169 -22.95 0.95 -8.13
N PRO A 170 -23.68 0.95 -6.99
CA PRO A 170 -24.73 -0.05 -6.73
C PRO A 170 -25.77 -0.20 -7.86
N PRO A 171 -26.25 0.88 -8.52
CA PRO A 171 -27.20 0.77 -9.62
C PRO A 171 -26.67 0.12 -10.91
N HIS A 172 -25.35 -0.03 -11.05
CA HIS A 172 -24.69 -0.62 -12.23
C HIS A 172 -23.79 -1.79 -11.84
N CYS A 173 -24.09 -2.44 -10.71
CA CYS A 173 -23.34 -3.57 -10.22
C CYS A 173 -23.86 -4.88 -10.84
N PRO A 174 -23.06 -5.61 -11.63
CA PRO A 174 -23.52 -6.84 -12.28
C PRO A 174 -23.82 -7.97 -11.28
N MET A 175 -23.18 -7.96 -10.10
CA MET A 175 -23.46 -8.91 -9.02
C MET A 175 -24.82 -8.61 -8.35
N CYS A 176 -25.18 -7.32 -8.21
CA CYS A 176 -26.51 -6.92 -7.74
C CYS A 176 -27.61 -7.34 -8.72
N GLU A 177 -27.38 -7.16 -10.02
CA GLU A 177 -28.32 -7.58 -11.06
C GLU A 177 -28.59 -9.09 -11.03
N ARG A 178 -27.58 -9.89 -10.64
CA ARG A 178 -27.71 -11.35 -10.45
C ARG A 178 -28.30 -11.75 -9.09
N GLY A 179 -28.54 -10.80 -8.19
CA GLY A 179 -29.04 -11.07 -6.84
C GLY A 179 -28.02 -11.74 -5.90
N GLU A 180 -26.72 -11.60 -6.17
CA GLU A 180 -25.66 -12.18 -5.33
C GLU A 180 -25.61 -11.48 -3.96
N PRO A 181 -25.46 -12.24 -2.85
CA PRO A 181 -25.44 -11.67 -1.51
C PRO A 181 -24.22 -10.76 -1.33
N THR A 182 -24.43 -9.58 -0.72
CA THR A 182 -23.36 -8.65 -0.41
C THR A 182 -22.73 -8.93 0.95
N GLU A 183 -21.42 -8.77 1.03
CA GLU A 183 -20.67 -8.70 2.28
C GLU A 183 -20.10 -7.30 2.46
N LYS A 184 -20.03 -6.81 3.71
CA LYS A 184 -19.32 -5.56 4.05
C LYS A 184 -18.12 -5.88 4.94
N PRO A 185 -16.93 -6.12 4.35
CA PRO A 185 -15.74 -6.46 5.11
C PRO A 185 -15.29 -5.30 6.01
N GLY A 186 -14.71 -5.62 7.17
CA GLY A 186 -14.15 -4.62 8.09
C GLY A 186 -15.18 -3.83 8.91
N SER A 187 -16.49 -3.95 8.64
CA SER A 187 -17.55 -3.38 9.49
C SER A 187 -17.99 -4.31 10.63
N LYS A 188 -17.21 -5.35 10.93
CA LYS A 188 -17.37 -6.09 12.19
C LYS A 188 -17.02 -5.11 13.31
N THR A 189 -18.01 -4.32 13.76
CA THR A 189 -18.02 -3.88 15.15
C THR A 189 -17.77 -5.13 15.96
N SER A 190 -16.83 -5.10 16.89
CA SER A 190 -16.56 -6.19 17.80
C SER A 190 -17.79 -6.42 18.69
N ASN A 191 -18.85 -7.00 18.13
CA ASN A 191 -19.97 -7.53 18.88
C ASN A 191 -19.64 -8.99 19.15
N THR A 192 -18.96 -9.20 20.28
CA THR A 192 -18.86 -10.38 21.16
C THR A 192 -17.46 -10.38 21.79
N LYS A 193 -17.24 -10.47 23.10
CA LYS A 193 -18.05 -10.90 24.26
C LYS A 193 -17.60 -10.13 25.49
#